data_AF-A0A3P6EN87-F1
#
_entry.id   AF-A0A3P6EN87-F1
#
_cell.length_a   1.000
_cell.length_b   1.000
_cell.length_c   1.000
_cell.angle_alpha   90.00
_cell.angle_beta   90.00
_cell.angle_gamma   90.00
#
_symmetry.space_group_name_H-M   'P 1'
#
loop_
_entity.id
_entity.type
_entity.pdbx_description
1 polymer ?
#
loop_
_entity_poly.entity_id
_entity_poly.type
_entity_poly.pdbx_seq_one_letter_code
_entity_poly.pdbx_strand_id
1 'polypeptide(L)'
;MRFSNTLLLLILCFLVITWTVRSVPPQPPVQCDQTGCTVSNTYGVWPDRTNCKAAKVAYPTTEEELIKAVAYASEHNLKVKTVTRFSGTIPKLACPSGSDAMLISTSKYNSAIEIEPGQLTVTADSGVSLRELIDKVEEAAFSLATSPYWEGVSIRGLVSTGSHGSSWSGRGGSVHDHVVGINLVVPATSSEGYAKVVSIEEGRDDEYHWVF
;
A
#
# COMPACT_ATOMS: atom_id res chain seq x y z
N MET A 1 -28.61 -27.82 39.85
CA MET A 1 -28.68 -26.43 39.37
C MET A 1 -29.46 -26.42 38.06
N ARG A 2 -30.68 -25.89 38.03
CA ARG A 2 -31.46 -25.74 36.78
C ARG A 2 -30.99 -24.44 36.11
N PHE A 3 -30.22 -24.54 35.03
CA PHE A 3 -29.93 -23.38 34.20
C PHE A 3 -31.27 -22.85 33.67
N SER A 4 -31.57 -21.57 33.92
CA SER A 4 -32.79 -20.94 33.41
C SER A 4 -32.79 -21.02 31.88
N ASN A 5 -33.90 -21.45 31.27
CA ASN A 5 -34.05 -21.47 29.80
C ASN A 5 -33.70 -20.11 29.17
N THR A 6 -33.89 -19.01 29.91
CA THR A 6 -33.49 -17.65 29.51
C THR A 6 -31.98 -17.52 29.36
N LEU A 7 -31.18 -18.10 30.26
CA LEU A 7 -29.72 -18.04 30.21
C LEU A 7 -29.17 -18.87 29.04
N LEU A 8 -29.78 -20.03 28.75
CA LEU A 8 -29.43 -20.84 27.59
C LEU A 8 -29.72 -20.11 26.27
N LEU A 9 -30.87 -19.42 26.19
CA LEU A 9 -31.23 -18.62 25.02
C LEU A 9 -30.27 -17.45 24.79
N LEU A 10 -29.85 -16.76 25.86
CA LEU A 10 -28.88 -15.66 25.77
C LEU A 10 -27.51 -16.14 25.28
N ILE A 11 -27.04 -17.30 25.76
CA ILE A 11 -25.77 -17.91 25.30
C ILE A 11 -25.88 -18.31 23.82
N LEU A 12 -26.98 -18.93 23.40
CA LEU A 12 -27.22 -19.28 22.00
C LEU A 12 -27.26 -18.04 21.10
N CYS A 13 -27.97 -16.98 21.50
CA CYS A 13 -27.99 -15.72 20.76
C CYS A 13 -26.58 -15.09 20.68
N PHE A 14 -25.81 -15.09 21.77
CA PHE A 14 -24.44 -14.56 21.78
C PHE A 14 -23.51 -15.36 20.87
N LEU A 15 -23.62 -16.69 20.86
CA LEU A 15 -22.88 -17.55 19.93
C LEU A 15 -23.29 -17.29 18.47
N VAL A 16 -24.58 -17.13 18.18
CA VAL A 16 -25.03 -16.79 16.80
C VAL A 16 -24.55 -15.41 16.36
N ILE A 17 -24.58 -14.40 17.26
CA ILE A 17 -24.09 -13.05 16.95
C ILE A 17 -22.58 -13.07 16.70
N THR A 18 -21.79 -13.72 17.57
CA THR A 18 -20.33 -13.82 17.39
C THR A 18 -19.93 -14.61 16.13
N TRP A 19 -20.74 -15.57 15.69
CA TRP A 19 -20.52 -16.30 14.43
C TRP A 19 -20.93 -15.51 13.17
N THR A 20 -21.76 -14.48 13.32
CA THR A 20 -22.29 -13.68 12.19
C THR A 20 -21.61 -12.31 12.03
N VAL A 21 -20.89 -11.81 13.05
CA VAL A 21 -20.03 -10.64 12.90
C VAL A 21 -18.80 -11.02 12.07
N ARG A 22 -18.92 -10.89 10.76
CA ARG A 22 -17.79 -10.95 9.84
C ARG A 22 -17.26 -9.53 9.63
N SER A 23 -16.00 -9.30 9.94
CA SER A 23 -15.29 -8.12 9.48
C SER A 23 -15.29 -8.13 7.95
N VAL A 24 -16.10 -7.27 7.34
CA VAL A 24 -16.13 -7.12 5.88
C VAL A 24 -15.01 -6.16 5.50
N PRO A 25 -13.95 -6.62 4.80
CA PRO A 25 -12.92 -5.72 4.32
C PRO A 25 -13.55 -4.68 3.37
N PRO A 26 -12.99 -3.47 3.30
CA PRO A 26 -13.47 -2.47 2.36
C PRO A 26 -13.42 -3.03 0.93
N GLN A 27 -14.36 -2.57 0.11
CA GLN A 27 -14.37 -2.95 -1.31
C GLN A 27 -13.06 -2.52 -1.98
N PRO A 28 -12.60 -3.23 -3.03
CA PRO A 28 -11.45 -2.79 -3.80
C PRO A 28 -11.62 -1.34 -4.27
N PRO A 29 -10.59 -0.49 -4.15
CA PRO A 29 -10.70 0.93 -4.44
C PRO A 29 -10.84 1.23 -5.94
N VAL A 30 -10.60 0.23 -6.81
CA VAL A 30 -10.79 0.37 -8.26
C VAL A 30 -11.92 -0.56 -8.69
N GLN A 31 -12.97 0.03 -9.28
CA GLN A 31 -14.10 -0.70 -9.85
C GLN A 31 -14.25 -0.31 -11.32
N CYS A 32 -14.24 -1.29 -12.21
CA CYS A 32 -14.31 -1.04 -13.66
C CYS A 32 -15.53 -1.70 -14.28
N ASP A 33 -16.09 -1.02 -15.28
CA ASP A 33 -17.15 -1.49 -16.15
C ASP A 33 -16.76 -1.26 -17.63
N GLN A 34 -17.73 -1.37 -18.55
CA GLN A 34 -17.49 -1.19 -19.99
C GLN A 34 -17.09 0.25 -20.38
N THR A 35 -17.35 1.24 -19.51
CA THR A 35 -17.12 2.66 -19.75
C THR A 35 -15.82 3.18 -19.13
N GLY A 36 -15.13 2.34 -18.35
CA GLY A 36 -13.86 2.67 -17.71
C GLY A 36 -13.84 2.26 -16.24
N CYS A 37 -12.98 2.91 -15.47
CA CYS A 37 -12.75 2.62 -14.05
C CYS A 37 -13.10 3.80 -13.17
N THR A 38 -13.60 3.51 -11.97
CA THR A 38 -13.79 4.46 -10.89
C THR A 38 -12.82 4.15 -9.76
N VAL A 39 -12.17 5.17 -9.22
CA VAL A 39 -11.29 5.07 -8.05
C VAL A 39 -11.96 5.69 -6.84
N SER A 40 -12.04 4.93 -5.76
CA SER A 40 -12.51 5.34 -4.44
C SER A 40 -11.39 5.28 -3.40
N ASN A 41 -11.66 5.88 -2.25
CA ASN A 41 -10.88 5.71 -1.02
C ASN A 41 -11.41 4.48 -0.24
N THR A 42 -10.63 3.95 0.71
CA THR A 42 -11.07 2.93 1.69
C THR A 42 -12.40 3.23 2.40
N TYR A 43 -12.81 4.49 2.52
CA TYR A 43 -14.08 4.93 3.11
C TYR A 43 -15.24 5.01 2.08
N GLY A 44 -14.98 4.66 0.81
CA GLY A 44 -15.97 4.58 -0.26
C GLY A 44 -16.03 5.80 -1.18
N VAL A 45 -16.26 7.01 -0.66
CA VAL A 45 -16.36 8.22 -1.49
C VAL A 45 -15.36 9.27 -1.00
N TRP A 46 -14.77 10.02 -1.93
CA TRP A 46 -13.86 11.11 -1.61
C TRP A 46 -14.56 12.26 -0.85
N PRO A 47 -13.83 13.09 -0.07
CA PRO A 47 -14.43 14.14 0.74
C PRO A 47 -15.32 15.14 -0.01
N ASP A 48 -14.98 15.44 -1.26
CA ASP A 48 -15.73 16.34 -2.15
C ASP A 48 -16.91 15.66 -2.87
N ARG A 49 -17.15 14.38 -2.59
CA ARG A 49 -18.19 13.54 -3.20
C ARG A 49 -18.07 13.33 -4.71
N THR A 50 -16.92 13.64 -5.31
CA THR A 50 -16.73 13.45 -6.75
C THR A 50 -15.96 12.17 -7.05
N ASN A 51 -16.41 11.44 -8.07
CA ASN A 51 -15.79 10.22 -8.52
C ASN A 51 -14.51 10.51 -9.32
N CYS A 52 -13.46 9.75 -9.07
CA CYS A 52 -12.25 9.78 -9.88
C CYS A 52 -12.34 8.72 -10.96
N LYS A 53 -12.19 9.10 -12.23
CA LYS A 53 -12.33 8.21 -13.39
C LYS A 53 -10.99 7.93 -14.04
N ALA A 54 -10.84 6.75 -14.60
CA ALA A 54 -9.69 6.35 -15.39
C ALA A 54 -10.16 5.46 -16.56
N ALA A 55 -9.39 5.40 -17.63
CA ALA A 55 -9.75 4.62 -18.81
C ALA A 55 -9.56 3.12 -18.56
N LYS A 56 -8.51 2.75 -17.83
CA LYS A 56 -8.10 1.35 -17.59
C LYS A 56 -7.21 1.23 -16.37
N VAL A 57 -6.98 -0.02 -15.95
CA VAL A 57 -6.11 -0.37 -14.82
C VAL A 57 -5.28 -1.60 -15.15
N ALA A 58 -4.00 -1.60 -14.75
CA ALA A 58 -3.15 -2.78 -14.69
C ALA A 58 -3.02 -3.29 -13.25
N TYR A 59 -2.95 -4.61 -13.09
CA TYR A 59 -2.75 -5.30 -11.81
C TYR A 59 -1.51 -6.20 -11.88
N PRO A 60 -0.30 -5.62 -11.94
CA PRO A 60 0.93 -6.39 -11.95
C PRO A 60 1.02 -7.27 -10.71
N THR A 61 1.59 -8.45 -10.90
CA THR A 61 1.89 -9.45 -9.86
C THR A 61 3.39 -9.63 -9.67
N THR A 62 4.20 -9.17 -10.62
CA THR A 62 5.67 -9.23 -10.60
C THR A 62 6.28 -7.88 -10.98
N GLU A 63 7.56 -7.69 -10.68
CA GLU A 63 8.30 -6.49 -11.11
C GLU A 63 8.33 -6.36 -12.64
N GLU A 64 8.48 -7.47 -13.37
CA GLU A 64 8.46 -7.46 -14.84
C GLU A 64 7.11 -6.97 -15.39
N GLU A 65 5.99 -7.41 -14.81
CA GLU A 65 4.66 -6.91 -15.18
C GLU A 65 4.49 -5.43 -14.84
N LEU A 66 5.07 -4.97 -13.74
CA LEU A 66 5.07 -3.56 -13.35
C LEU A 66 5.87 -2.71 -14.36
N ILE A 67 7.06 -3.17 -14.77
CA ILE A 67 7.88 -2.54 -15.81
C ILE A 67 7.11 -2.48 -17.12
N LYS A 68 6.49 -3.58 -17.56
CA LYS A 68 5.65 -3.62 -18.78
C LYS A 68 4.49 -2.65 -18.71
N ALA A 69 3.82 -2.51 -17.57
CA ALA A 69 2.71 -1.57 -17.40
C ALA A 69 3.18 -0.10 -17.52
N VAL A 70 4.33 0.25 -16.95
CA VAL A 70 4.92 1.59 -17.07
C VAL A 70 5.42 1.84 -18.50
N ALA A 71 6.08 0.86 -19.12
CA ALA A 71 6.56 0.94 -20.49
C ALA A 71 5.42 1.19 -21.47
N TYR A 72 4.33 0.43 -21.35
CA TYR A 72 3.12 0.61 -22.16
C TYR A 72 2.55 2.02 -22.02
N ALA A 73 2.46 2.54 -20.79
CA ALA A 73 1.94 3.88 -20.56
C ALA A 73 2.87 4.96 -21.14
N SER A 74 4.19 4.79 -21.00
CA SER A 74 5.21 5.68 -21.55
C SER A 74 5.18 5.71 -23.07
N GLU A 75 5.16 4.54 -23.73
CA GLU A 75 5.07 4.40 -25.19
C GLU A 75 3.84 5.10 -25.77
N HIS A 76 2.71 5.02 -25.06
CA HIS A 76 1.43 5.59 -25.51
C HIS A 76 1.17 7.00 -24.95
N ASN A 77 2.15 7.63 -24.29
CA ASN A 77 2.02 8.96 -23.67
C ASN A 77 0.80 9.08 -22.72
N LEU A 78 0.50 8.03 -21.98
CA LEU A 78 -0.63 7.99 -21.04
C LEU A 78 -0.25 8.63 -19.71
N LYS A 79 -1.17 9.42 -19.15
CA LYS A 79 -1.08 9.82 -17.74
C LYS A 79 -1.30 8.60 -16.85
N VAL A 80 -0.46 8.45 -15.84
CA VAL A 80 -0.52 7.31 -14.91
C VAL A 80 -0.81 7.78 -13.49
N LYS A 81 -1.68 7.04 -12.80
CA LYS A 81 -1.77 7.08 -11.33
C LYS A 81 -1.64 5.70 -10.75
N THR A 82 -0.91 5.61 -9.67
CA THR A 82 -0.79 4.37 -8.91
C THR A 82 -1.89 4.31 -7.85
N VAL A 83 -2.47 3.13 -7.63
CA VAL A 83 -3.47 2.90 -6.59
C VAL A 83 -3.01 1.73 -5.71
N THR A 84 -3.06 1.90 -4.39
CA THR A 84 -2.72 0.82 -3.46
C THR A 84 -3.95 -0.03 -3.16
N ARG A 85 -3.78 -1.19 -2.52
CA ARG A 85 -4.88 -2.10 -2.16
C ARG A 85 -6.06 -1.41 -1.47
N PHE A 86 -5.81 -0.37 -0.68
CA PHE A 86 -6.85 0.32 0.10
C PHE A 86 -7.07 1.78 -0.30
N SER A 87 -6.17 2.42 -1.06
CA SER A 87 -6.31 3.84 -1.45
C SER A 87 -6.65 4.75 -0.25
N GLY A 88 -5.95 4.54 0.88
CA GLY A 88 -6.33 5.06 2.19
C GLY A 88 -6.03 6.54 2.47
N THR A 89 -5.98 7.41 1.46
CA THR A 89 -5.57 8.81 1.62
C THR A 89 -6.77 9.75 1.60
N ILE A 90 -6.90 10.67 2.58
CA ILE A 90 -7.96 11.69 2.54
C ILE A 90 -7.79 12.62 1.32
N PRO A 91 -6.57 13.12 1.02
CA PRO A 91 -6.33 13.79 -0.25
C PRO A 91 -6.44 12.81 -1.42
N LYS A 92 -6.85 13.34 -2.57
CA LYS A 92 -7.09 12.60 -3.81
C LYS A 92 -5.81 12.20 -4.57
N LEU A 93 -4.81 11.66 -3.87
CA LEU A 93 -3.50 11.36 -4.45
C LEU A 93 -3.58 10.30 -5.57
N ALA A 94 -4.48 9.33 -5.41
CA ALA A 94 -4.75 8.26 -6.38
C ALA A 94 -5.64 8.71 -7.57
N CYS A 95 -6.23 9.91 -7.51
CA CYS A 95 -7.10 10.40 -8.57
C CYS A 95 -6.28 10.95 -9.73
N PRO A 96 -6.53 10.49 -10.97
CA PRO A 96 -5.88 11.06 -12.14
C PRO A 96 -6.48 12.40 -12.56
N SER A 97 -5.68 13.18 -13.28
CA SER A 97 -6.10 14.42 -13.92
C SER A 97 -6.69 14.12 -15.31
N GLY A 98 -7.97 13.75 -15.35
CA GLY A 98 -8.71 13.36 -16.56
C GLY A 98 -9.19 11.92 -16.51
N SER A 99 -10.12 11.57 -17.40
CA SER A 99 -10.70 10.22 -17.50
C SER A 99 -9.93 9.28 -18.43
N ASP A 100 -8.96 9.79 -19.18
CA ASP A 100 -8.12 9.08 -20.15
C ASP A 100 -6.89 8.40 -19.52
N ALA A 101 -6.62 8.68 -18.24
CA ALA A 101 -5.48 8.13 -17.52
C ALA A 101 -5.57 6.61 -17.30
N MET A 102 -4.41 5.99 -17.15
CA MET A 102 -4.25 4.59 -16.77
C MET A 102 -3.91 4.48 -15.28
N LEU A 103 -4.49 3.49 -14.61
CA LEU A 103 -4.13 3.15 -13.25
C LEU A 103 -3.14 1.98 -13.22
N ILE A 104 -2.24 1.99 -12.26
CA ILE A 104 -1.41 0.82 -11.91
C ILE A 104 -1.70 0.48 -10.46
N SER A 105 -2.37 -0.65 -10.24
CA SER A 105 -2.71 -1.11 -8.90
C SER A 105 -1.64 -2.02 -8.34
N THR A 106 -1.10 -1.69 -7.16
CA THR A 106 -0.15 -2.57 -6.45
C THR A 106 -0.86 -3.64 -5.62
N SER A 107 -2.19 -3.76 -5.72
CA SER A 107 -2.98 -4.68 -4.88
C SER A 107 -2.65 -6.16 -5.04
N LYS A 108 -1.93 -6.54 -6.11
CA LYS A 108 -1.45 -7.91 -6.38
C LYS A 108 0.08 -8.03 -6.45
N TYR A 109 0.80 -6.92 -6.34
CA TYR A 109 2.27 -6.91 -6.26
C TYR A 109 2.64 -6.77 -4.79
N ASN A 110 2.43 -7.86 -4.05
CA ASN A 110 2.40 -7.89 -2.59
C ASN A 110 2.86 -9.23 -1.99
N SER A 111 3.71 -9.99 -2.68
CA SER A 111 4.08 -11.35 -2.28
C SER A 111 5.45 -11.46 -1.62
N ALA A 112 6.40 -10.59 -1.98
CA ALA A 112 7.76 -10.67 -1.45
C ALA A 112 7.89 -9.92 -0.12
N ILE A 113 8.38 -10.63 0.90
CA ILE A 113 8.87 -10.09 2.18
C ILE A 113 10.12 -10.89 2.53
N GLU A 114 11.28 -10.24 2.51
CA GLU A 114 12.59 -10.85 2.70
C GLU A 114 13.32 -10.15 3.86
N ILE A 115 13.67 -10.91 4.89
CA ILE A 115 14.33 -10.38 6.08
C ILE A 115 15.81 -10.74 6.00
N GLU A 116 16.66 -9.75 6.27
CA GLU A 116 18.12 -9.89 6.35
C GLU A 116 18.59 -9.67 7.79
N PRO A 117 18.61 -10.72 8.65
CA PRO A 117 18.90 -10.60 10.08
C PRO A 117 20.25 -9.96 10.38
N GLY A 118 21.26 -10.22 9.54
CA GLY A 118 22.60 -9.68 9.71
C GLY A 118 22.72 -8.18 9.44
N GLN A 119 21.76 -7.59 8.71
CA GLN A 119 21.70 -6.15 8.44
C GLN A 119 20.56 -5.45 9.20
N LEU A 120 19.69 -6.20 9.89
CA LEU A 120 18.50 -5.69 10.56
C LEU A 120 17.55 -4.96 9.60
N THR A 121 17.46 -5.45 8.36
CA THR A 121 16.62 -4.87 7.31
C THR A 121 15.57 -5.86 6.83
N VAL A 122 14.46 -5.32 6.34
CA VAL A 122 13.43 -6.10 5.64
C VAL A 122 13.10 -5.42 4.31
N THR A 123 13.09 -6.22 3.24
CA THR A 123 12.68 -5.82 1.90
C THR A 123 11.27 -6.34 1.65
N ALA A 124 10.39 -5.50 1.12
CA ALA A 124 9.01 -5.89 0.85
C ALA A 124 8.49 -5.28 -0.45
N ASP A 125 7.65 -6.02 -1.16
CA ASP A 125 6.93 -5.50 -2.32
C ASP A 125 6.09 -4.28 -1.92
N SER A 126 6.00 -3.31 -2.83
CA SER A 126 5.32 -2.03 -2.59
C SER A 126 3.84 -2.16 -2.16
N GLY A 127 3.18 -3.25 -2.55
CA GLY A 127 1.78 -3.55 -2.24
C GLY A 127 1.54 -4.37 -0.97
N VAL A 128 2.59 -4.90 -0.32
CA VAL A 128 2.50 -5.61 0.98
C VAL A 128 1.79 -4.73 1.99
N SER A 129 0.88 -5.30 2.79
CA SER A 129 0.28 -4.54 3.89
C SER A 129 1.23 -4.44 5.08
N LEU A 130 1.15 -3.34 5.82
CA LEU A 130 1.96 -3.14 7.02
C LEU A 130 1.70 -4.24 8.05
N ARG A 131 0.44 -4.71 8.19
CA ARG A 131 0.15 -5.84 9.10
C ARG A 131 0.90 -7.11 8.71
N GLU A 132 0.86 -7.49 7.43
CA GLU A 132 1.59 -8.67 6.93
C GLU A 132 3.10 -8.55 7.14
N LEU A 133 3.66 -7.35 6.94
CA LEU A 133 5.08 -7.08 7.21
C LEU A 133 5.40 -7.23 8.70
N ILE A 134 4.58 -6.65 9.59
CA ILE A 134 4.75 -6.74 11.04
C ILE A 134 4.70 -8.21 11.49
N ASP A 135 3.69 -8.96 11.05
CA ASP A 135 3.56 -10.39 11.37
C ASP A 135 4.85 -11.15 10.98
N LYS A 136 5.40 -10.89 9.78
CA LYS A 136 6.61 -11.55 9.30
C LYS A 136 7.87 -11.20 10.07
N VAL A 137 8.06 -9.94 10.44
CA VAL A 137 9.24 -9.54 11.23
C VAL A 137 9.13 -10.02 12.67
N GLU A 138 7.93 -10.04 13.26
CA GLU A 138 7.66 -10.59 14.60
C GLU A 138 7.92 -12.10 14.66
N GLU A 139 7.49 -12.86 13.64
CA GLU A 139 7.82 -14.29 13.48
C GLU A 139 9.33 -14.56 13.51
N ALA A 140 10.12 -13.59 13.01
CA ALA A 140 11.58 -13.63 12.99
C ALA A 140 12.24 -13.00 14.23
N ALA A 141 11.47 -12.68 15.28
CA ALA A 141 11.92 -12.01 16.51
C ALA A 141 12.48 -10.58 16.32
N PHE A 142 12.00 -9.88 15.29
CA PHE A 142 12.30 -8.47 15.02
C PHE A 142 11.06 -7.59 15.19
N SER A 143 11.27 -6.28 15.14
CA SER A 143 10.21 -5.28 15.11
C SER A 143 10.61 -4.12 14.21
N LEU A 144 9.63 -3.40 13.67
CA LEU A 144 9.88 -2.17 12.93
C LEU A 144 10.22 -1.03 13.90
N ALA A 145 11.15 -0.15 13.51
CA ALA A 145 11.58 0.98 14.35
C ALA A 145 10.45 1.98 14.64
N THR A 146 9.51 2.15 13.70
CA THR A 146 8.33 2.98 13.85
C THR A 146 7.19 2.43 12.99
N SER A 147 5.96 2.61 13.45
CA SER A 147 4.74 2.30 12.70
C SER A 147 3.62 3.27 13.10
N PRO A 148 2.72 3.62 12.18
CA PRO A 148 1.48 4.29 12.55
C PRO A 148 0.59 3.36 13.37
N TYR A 149 -0.33 3.94 14.13
CA TYR A 149 -1.36 3.17 14.85
C TYR A 149 -2.23 2.31 13.91
N TRP A 150 -2.47 2.80 12.68
CA TRP A 150 -3.32 2.10 11.71
C TRP A 150 -2.49 1.26 10.73
N GLU A 151 -2.55 -0.07 10.87
CA GLU A 151 -1.76 -1.03 10.08
C GLU A 151 -2.42 -1.43 8.74
N GLY A 152 -3.64 -0.92 8.47
CA GLY A 152 -4.38 -1.16 7.22
C GLY A 152 -3.87 -0.32 6.04
N VAL A 153 -2.56 -0.21 5.87
CA VAL A 153 -1.88 0.54 4.80
C VAL A 153 -0.88 -0.35 4.07
N SER A 154 -0.60 -0.05 2.80
CA SER A 154 0.49 -0.70 2.06
C SER A 154 1.84 -0.06 2.38
N ILE A 155 2.94 -0.78 2.26
CA ILE A 155 4.31 -0.26 2.46
C ILE A 155 4.60 0.98 1.60
N ARG A 156 4.23 0.97 0.32
CA ARG A 156 4.40 2.16 -0.52
C ARG A 156 3.61 3.37 -0.02
N GLY A 157 2.35 3.15 0.33
CA GLY A 157 1.49 4.19 0.88
C GLY A 157 2.12 4.82 2.13
N LEU A 158 2.56 3.96 3.05
CA LEU A 158 3.23 4.32 4.29
C LEU A 158 4.45 5.24 4.06
N VAL A 159 5.36 4.85 3.16
CA VAL A 159 6.57 5.61 2.82
C VAL A 159 6.21 6.90 2.09
N SER A 160 5.37 6.84 1.06
CA SER A 160 5.07 7.98 0.18
C SER A 160 4.29 9.13 0.84
N THR A 161 3.59 8.88 1.94
CA THR A 161 2.76 9.90 2.62
C THR A 161 3.34 10.35 3.96
N GLY A 162 4.55 9.91 4.32
CA GLY A 162 5.14 10.25 5.60
C GLY A 162 4.38 9.70 6.80
N SER A 163 3.79 8.51 6.68
CA SER A 163 3.04 7.90 7.78
C SER A 163 3.96 7.56 8.96
N HIS A 164 3.51 7.88 10.18
CA HIS A 164 4.31 7.79 11.39
C HIS A 164 3.49 7.45 12.64
N GLY A 165 4.16 6.95 13.67
CA GLY A 165 3.61 6.77 15.01
C GLY A 165 3.80 8.01 15.89
N SER A 166 3.65 7.85 17.21
CA SER A 166 4.02 8.87 18.20
C SER A 166 5.47 8.75 18.67
N SER A 167 6.13 7.63 18.35
CA SER A 167 7.52 7.38 18.72
C SER A 167 8.46 8.25 17.91
N TRP A 168 9.52 8.74 18.56
CA TRP A 168 10.63 9.42 17.92
C TRP A 168 11.94 8.77 18.38
N SER A 169 12.70 8.20 17.45
CA SER A 169 13.96 7.55 17.77
C SER A 169 14.89 7.48 16.56
N GLY A 170 16.20 7.54 16.79
CA GLY A 170 17.21 7.42 15.73
C GLY A 170 16.99 8.44 14.61
N ARG A 171 16.75 7.93 13.39
CA ARG A 171 16.63 8.71 12.14
C ARG A 171 15.37 9.57 12.06
N GLY A 172 14.36 9.32 12.90
CA GLY A 172 13.13 10.09 12.91
C GLY A 172 11.92 9.28 13.37
N GLY A 173 10.74 9.91 13.33
CA GLY A 173 9.48 9.30 13.74
C GLY A 173 8.71 8.62 12.60
N SER A 174 9.00 8.97 11.35
CA SER A 174 8.28 8.49 10.17
C SER A 174 8.93 7.27 9.56
N VAL A 175 8.15 6.40 8.94
CA VAL A 175 8.70 5.16 8.37
C VAL A 175 9.70 5.44 7.25
N HIS A 176 9.49 6.49 6.46
CA HIS A 176 10.43 6.87 5.40
C HIS A 176 11.80 7.33 5.92
N ASP A 177 11.91 7.76 7.19
CA ASP A 177 13.19 8.12 7.82
C ASP A 177 14.10 6.88 8.01
N HIS A 178 13.52 5.68 7.99
CA HIS A 178 14.21 4.40 8.23
C HIS A 178 14.36 3.55 6.95
N VAL A 179 14.00 4.08 5.78
CA VAL A 179 14.17 3.38 4.50
C VAL A 179 15.63 3.46 4.05
N VAL A 180 16.25 2.30 3.85
CA VAL A 180 17.66 2.18 3.42
C VAL A 180 17.83 1.93 1.92
N GLY A 181 16.75 1.57 1.22
CA GLY A 181 16.77 1.31 -0.21
C GLY A 181 15.38 1.25 -0.84
N ILE A 182 15.26 1.65 -2.10
CA ILE A 182 14.03 1.62 -2.90
C ILE A 182 14.37 1.31 -4.36
N ASN A 183 13.66 0.35 -4.95
CA ASN A 183 13.61 0.17 -6.40
C ASN A 183 12.40 0.93 -6.98
N LEU A 184 12.66 1.79 -7.96
CA LEU A 184 11.65 2.60 -8.64
C LEU A 184 11.57 2.20 -10.11
N VAL A 185 10.37 1.85 -10.58
CA VAL A 185 10.09 1.74 -12.01
C VAL A 185 9.75 3.14 -12.54
N VAL A 186 10.59 3.65 -13.43
CA VAL A 186 10.45 4.99 -14.03
C VAL A 186 10.27 4.90 -15.55
N PRO A 187 9.55 5.86 -16.17
CA PRO A 187 9.54 5.99 -17.62
C PRO A 187 10.95 6.18 -18.17
N ALA A 188 11.22 5.60 -19.33
CA ALA A 188 12.51 5.67 -20.01
C ALA A 188 12.32 5.89 -21.52
N THR A 189 13.42 6.06 -22.24
CA THR A 189 13.40 6.24 -23.70
C THR A 189 13.03 4.94 -24.43
N SER A 190 12.68 5.03 -25.72
CA SER A 190 12.41 3.84 -26.54
C SER A 190 13.61 2.89 -26.65
N SER A 191 14.83 3.44 -26.71
CA SER A 191 16.08 2.65 -26.68
C SER A 191 16.31 1.89 -25.38
N GLU A 192 15.67 2.32 -24.29
CA GLU A 192 15.71 1.66 -22.98
C GLU A 192 14.46 0.80 -22.71
N GLY A 193 13.60 0.60 -23.71
CA GLY A 193 12.38 -0.20 -23.57
C GLY A 193 11.21 0.52 -22.89
N TYR A 194 11.18 1.86 -22.92
CA TYR A 194 10.14 2.75 -22.39
C TYR A 194 9.95 2.79 -20.87
N ALA A 195 10.53 1.85 -20.12
CA ALA A 195 10.62 1.90 -18.67
C ALA A 195 11.87 1.17 -18.18
N LYS A 196 12.41 1.62 -17.04
CA LYS A 196 13.55 0.97 -16.38
C LYS A 196 13.42 1.02 -14.86
N VAL A 197 14.18 0.16 -14.19
CA VAL A 197 14.34 0.20 -12.74
C VAL A 197 15.50 1.13 -12.38
N VAL A 198 15.27 1.99 -11.40
CA VAL A 198 16.29 2.81 -10.73
C VAL A 198 16.31 2.41 -9.27
N SER A 199 17.45 1.92 -8.80
CA SER A 199 17.68 1.62 -7.39
C SER A 199 18.27 2.84 -6.71
N ILE A 200 17.66 3.24 -5.59
CA ILE A 200 18.17 4.25 -4.68
C ILE A 200 18.53 3.52 -3.40
N GLU A 201 19.78 3.60 -2.99
CA GLU A 201 20.26 3.02 -1.73
C GLU A 201 20.85 4.15 -0.88
N GLU A 202 20.75 3.99 0.44
CA GLU A 202 21.45 4.89 1.36
C GLU A 202 22.96 4.80 1.11
N GLY A 203 23.57 5.92 0.73
CA GLY A 203 25.02 6.06 0.79
C GLY A 203 25.45 6.03 2.25
N ARG A 204 26.29 5.07 2.65
CA ARG A 204 27.03 5.17 3.91
C ARG A 204 27.99 6.34 3.80
N ASP A 205 27.59 7.52 4.23
CA ASP A 205 28.51 8.59 4.60
C ASP A 205 27.95 9.38 5.80
N ASP A 206 28.84 9.55 6.77
CA ASP A 206 28.66 10.15 8.07
C ASP A 206 28.29 11.65 8.01
N GLU A 207 27.60 12.13 9.04
CA GLU A 207 27.54 13.55 9.46
C GLU A 207 26.89 14.56 8.48
N TYR A 208 25.55 14.60 8.46
CA TYR A 208 24.81 15.74 7.89
C TYR A 208 24.72 16.90 8.88
N HIS A 209 25.58 17.90 8.69
CA HIS A 209 25.33 19.25 9.19
C HIS A 209 24.20 19.90 8.38
N TRP A 210 23.02 20.00 8.98
CA TRP A 210 21.93 20.80 8.43
C TRP A 210 22.29 22.29 8.52
N VAL A 211 22.43 22.94 7.37
CA VAL A 211 22.29 24.39 7.27
C VAL A 211 20.95 24.64 6.56
N PHE A 212 20.02 25.26 7.29
CA PHE A 212 18.73 25.73 6.77
C PHE A 212 18.91 26.90 5.81
#